data_AF-A0A258KRI6-F1
#
_entry.id   AF-A0A258KRI6-F1
#
_cell.length_a   1.000
_cell.length_b   1.000
_cell.length_c   1.000
_cell.angle_alpha   90.00
_cell.angle_beta   90.00
_cell.angle_gamma   90.00
#
_symmetry.space_group_name_H-M   'P 1'
#
loop_
_entity.id
_entity.type
_entity.pdbx_description
1 polymer ?
#
loop_
_entity_poly.entity_id
_entity_poly.type
_entity_poly.pdbx_seq_one_letter_code
_entity_poly.pdbx_strand_id
1 'polypeptide(L)'
;MEGPTYQFHFFDTSLPIYTGRNKFMLMLEHIRQQLWKQIMLPYKAWSKQCDIVYCNDYFAPYFHFGYKTVQVFHDAFFYEYPQYCNPIWLQLFKRIAVPAARRSAYIITPTEYAKQRVHLFTKIPLEKIVAIHQGPKTIQPA
;
A
#
# COMPACT_ATOMS: atom_id res chain seq x y z
N MET A 1 -12.54 -25.78 19.30
CA MET A 1 -11.47 -24.75 19.37
C MET A 1 -12.01 -23.54 18.64
N GLU A 2 -12.43 -22.51 19.39
CA GLU A 2 -12.79 -21.23 18.77
C GLU A 2 -11.54 -20.67 18.09
N GLY A 3 -11.59 -20.50 16.78
CA GLY A 3 -10.49 -19.87 16.04
C GLY A 3 -10.31 -18.42 16.50
N PRO A 4 -9.14 -17.81 16.27
CA PRO A 4 -8.94 -16.39 16.55
C PRO A 4 -10.05 -15.56 15.91
N THR A 5 -10.75 -14.76 16.72
CA THR A 5 -11.80 -13.86 16.24
C THR A 5 -11.13 -12.66 15.57
N TYR A 6 -11.22 -12.57 14.25
CA TYR A 6 -10.73 -11.42 13.50
C TYR A 6 -11.84 -10.40 13.28
N GLN A 7 -11.56 -9.13 13.57
CA GLN A 7 -12.46 -8.02 13.26
C GLN A 7 -11.88 -7.18 12.12
N PHE A 8 -12.67 -6.96 11.07
CA PHE A 8 -12.25 -6.16 9.92
C PHE A 8 -12.86 -4.75 9.98
N HIS A 9 -12.02 -3.74 9.83
CA HIS A 9 -12.43 -2.35 9.70
C HIS A 9 -12.05 -1.84 8.30
N PHE A 10 -13.06 -1.48 7.51
CA PHE A 10 -12.86 -0.86 6.20
C PHE A 10 -12.98 0.65 6.35
N PHE A 11 -11.87 1.36 6.14
CA PHE A 11 -11.84 2.81 6.19
C PHE A 11 -12.00 3.41 4.81
N ASP A 12 -12.98 4.30 4.66
CA ASP A 12 -13.17 5.07 3.44
C ASP A 12 -12.90 6.56 3.66
N THR A 13 -12.73 7.28 2.56
CA THR A 13 -12.75 8.72 2.47
C THR A 13 -14.17 9.24 2.67
N SER A 14 -14.31 10.38 3.34
CA SER A 14 -15.62 11.00 3.59
C SER A 14 -16.14 11.84 2.40
N LEU A 15 -15.27 12.12 1.44
CA LEU A 15 -15.56 12.96 0.29
C LEU A 15 -15.48 12.13 -0.99
N PRO A 16 -16.40 12.33 -1.95
CA PRO A 16 -16.38 11.63 -3.22
C PRO A 16 -15.07 11.94 -3.97
N ILE A 17 -14.57 10.95 -4.71
CA ILE A 17 -13.39 11.10 -5.55
C ILE A 17 -13.76 11.97 -6.75
N TYR A 18 -12.99 13.02 -7.02
CA TYR A 18 -13.18 13.80 -8.23
C TYR A 18 -12.80 12.98 -9.48
N THR A 19 -13.77 12.78 -10.38
CA THR A 19 -13.64 11.99 -11.61
C THR A 19 -13.64 12.84 -12.88
N GLY A 20 -13.57 14.18 -12.74
CA GLY A 20 -13.55 15.09 -13.88
C GLY A 20 -12.21 15.16 -14.60
N ARG A 21 -12.16 15.93 -15.69
CA ARG A 21 -10.97 16.05 -16.57
C ARG A 21 -10.03 17.21 -16.21
N ASN A 22 -10.35 18.02 -15.19
CA ASN A 22 -9.53 19.17 -14.84
C ASN A 22 -8.22 18.71 -14.15
N LYS A 23 -7.08 18.98 -14.80
CA LYS A 23 -5.75 18.59 -14.31
C LYS A 23 -5.44 19.12 -12.91
N PHE A 24 -5.87 20.34 -12.59
CA PHE A 24 -5.64 20.93 -11.26
C PHE A 24 -6.42 20.18 -10.17
N MET A 25 -7.69 19.89 -10.41
CA MET A 25 -8.53 19.13 -9.48
C MET A 25 -8.00 17.70 -9.31
N LEU A 26 -7.54 17.04 -10.38
CA LEU A 26 -6.89 15.73 -10.31
C LEU A 26 -5.61 15.78 -9.45
N MET A 27 -4.79 16.82 -9.60
CA MET A 27 -3.60 17.00 -8.75
C MET A 27 -3.98 17.20 -7.28
N LEU A 28 -4.99 18.01 -6.99
CA LEU A 28 -5.51 18.19 -5.63
C LEU A 28 -6.04 16.88 -5.04
N GLU A 29 -6.72 16.04 -5.83
CA GLU A 29 -7.15 14.72 -5.38
C GLU A 29 -5.99 13.82 -5.00
N HIS A 30 -4.92 13.81 -5.79
CA HIS A 30 -3.74 13.03 -5.48
C HIS A 30 -3.08 13.47 -4.17
N ILE A 31 -3.00 14.78 -3.93
CA ILE A 31 -2.51 15.34 -2.66
C ILE A 31 -3.44 14.93 -1.52
N ARG A 32 -4.76 15.07 -1.70
CA ARG A 32 -5.79 14.69 -0.73
C ARG A 32 -5.71 13.22 -0.36
N GLN A 33 -5.59 12.33 -1.35
CA GLN A 33 -5.44 10.89 -1.13
C GLN A 33 -4.16 10.58 -0.35
N GLN A 34 -3.06 11.24 -0.67
CA GLN A 34 -1.81 11.04 0.05
C GLN A 34 -1.89 11.54 1.49
N LEU A 35 -2.49 12.70 1.73
CA LEU A 35 -2.73 13.22 3.08
C LEU A 35 -3.66 12.30 3.87
N TRP A 36 -4.71 11.75 3.24
CA TRP A 36 -5.60 10.80 3.88
C TRP A 36 -4.84 9.55 4.33
N LYS A 37 -4.00 8.96 3.47
CA LYS A 37 -3.20 7.76 3.80
C LYS A 37 -2.17 8.02 4.90
N GLN A 38 -1.56 9.22 4.91
CA GLN A 38 -0.48 9.55 5.85
C GLN A 38 -0.98 10.12 7.19
N ILE A 39 -2.22 10.63 7.27
CA ILE A 39 -2.75 11.30 8.48
C ILE A 39 -4.07 10.70 8.94
N MET A 40 -5.08 10.63 8.07
CA MET A 40 -6.41 10.18 8.49
C MET A 40 -6.47 8.67 8.74
N LEU A 41 -5.88 7.88 7.85
CA LEU A 41 -5.80 6.42 7.99
C LEU A 41 -5.09 5.99 9.29
N PRO A 42 -3.88 6.49 9.64
CA PRO A 42 -3.21 6.09 10.87
C PRO A 42 -4.00 6.49 12.12
N TYR A 43 -4.61 7.68 12.12
CA TYR A 43 -5.48 8.12 13.21
C TYR A 43 -6.72 7.24 13.37
N LYS A 44 -7.41 6.93 12.27
CA LYS A 44 -8.61 6.06 12.29
C LYS A 44 -8.26 4.66 12.78
N ALA A 45 -7.19 4.07 12.28
CA ALA A 45 -6.72 2.74 12.71
C ALA A 45 -6.41 2.71 14.22
N TRP A 46 -5.72 3.73 14.72
CA TRP A 46 -5.44 3.88 16.14
C TRP A 46 -6.71 4.05 16.98
N SER A 47 -7.65 4.91 16.54
CA SER A 47 -8.92 5.15 17.25
C SER A 47 -9.81 3.91 17.36
N LYS A 48 -9.66 2.97 16.42
CA LYS A 48 -10.34 1.67 16.40
C LYS A 48 -9.52 0.55 17.02
N GLN A 49 -8.37 0.88 17.62
CA GLN A 49 -7.47 -0.08 18.25
C GLN A 49 -7.09 -1.25 17.32
N CYS A 50 -6.91 -0.98 16.03
CA CYS A 50 -6.51 -2.00 15.07
C CYS A 50 -5.10 -2.49 15.39
N ASP A 51 -4.87 -3.81 15.38
CA ASP A 51 -3.52 -4.36 15.51
C ASP A 51 -2.73 -4.28 14.21
N ILE A 52 -3.43 -4.40 13.07
CA ILE A 52 -2.84 -4.48 11.73
C ILE A 52 -3.57 -3.54 10.77
N VAL A 53 -2.79 -2.78 10.00
CA VAL A 53 -3.27 -2.00 8.85
C VAL A 53 -2.71 -2.62 7.57
N TYR A 54 -3.61 -3.21 6.78
CA TYR A 54 -3.29 -3.81 5.49
C TYR A 54 -3.47 -2.79 4.36
N CYS A 55 -2.39 -2.49 3.64
CA CYS A 55 -2.35 -1.54 2.54
C CYS A 55 -2.14 -2.32 1.23
N ASN A 56 -3.18 -2.43 0.41
CA ASN A 56 -3.15 -3.14 -0.88
C ASN A 56 -2.44 -2.37 -2.00
N ASP A 57 -1.95 -1.18 -1.70
CA ASP A 57 -1.27 -0.29 -2.63
C ASP A 57 0.20 -0.06 -2.24
N TYR A 58 0.90 0.66 -3.11
CA TYR A 58 2.29 1.05 -2.87
C TYR A 58 2.48 2.03 -1.71
N PHE A 59 1.45 2.48 -0.98
CA PHE A 59 1.58 3.55 0.02
C PHE A 59 0.94 3.17 1.36
N ALA A 60 1.77 2.70 2.28
CA ALA A 60 1.41 2.58 3.69
C ALA A 60 1.59 3.91 4.44
N PRO A 61 0.90 4.11 5.58
CA PRO A 61 1.22 5.18 6.52
C PRO A 61 2.68 5.11 6.96
N TYR A 62 3.41 6.22 6.87
CA TYR A 62 4.78 6.30 7.34
C TYR A 62 4.89 6.33 8.88
N PHE A 63 3.86 6.90 9.53
CA PHE A 63 3.70 6.93 10.98
C PHE A 63 2.64 5.93 11.40
N HIS A 64 2.94 5.17 12.46
CA HIS A 64 2.07 4.14 13.02
C HIS A 64 1.97 4.31 14.53
N PHE A 65 0.75 4.27 15.06
CA PHE A 65 0.46 4.47 16.48
C PHE A 65 0.15 3.13 17.14
N GLY A 66 1.17 2.36 17.48
CA GLY A 66 1.05 1.08 18.19
C GLY A 66 0.67 -0.14 17.34
N TYR A 67 0.12 0.07 16.14
CA TYR A 67 -0.24 -1.01 15.21
C TYR A 67 0.89 -1.35 14.23
N LYS A 68 0.78 -2.51 13.56
CA LYS A 68 1.69 -2.93 12.49
C LYS A 68 1.09 -2.67 11.11
N THR A 69 1.91 -2.31 10.14
CA THR A 69 1.47 -2.20 8.73
C THR A 69 1.92 -3.41 7.94
N VAL A 70 1.09 -3.84 7.00
CA VAL A 70 1.45 -4.80 5.95
C VAL A 70 1.16 -4.13 4.62
N GLN A 71 2.15 -4.10 3.73
CA GLN A 71 2.06 -3.34 2.48
C GLN A 71 2.22 -4.25 1.27
N VAL A 72 1.50 -3.99 0.18
CA VAL A 72 1.57 -4.79 -1.04
C VAL A 72 2.38 -4.07 -2.11
N PHE A 73 3.45 -4.70 -2.59
CA PHE A 73 4.17 -4.30 -3.80
C PHE A 73 3.83 -5.29 -4.91
N HIS A 74 3.13 -4.82 -5.94
CA HIS A 74 2.70 -5.70 -7.05
C HIS A 74 3.88 -6.09 -7.94
N ASP A 75 4.85 -5.20 -8.08
CA ASP A 75 6.06 -5.35 -8.86
C ASP A 75 7.11 -4.30 -8.44
N ALA A 76 8.22 -4.23 -9.19
CA ALA A 76 9.22 -3.19 -9.06
C ALA A 76 9.15 -2.16 -10.21
N PHE A 77 7.96 -1.92 -10.78
CA PHE A 77 7.76 -1.11 -11.99
C PHE A 77 8.42 0.27 -11.92
N PHE A 78 8.30 0.97 -10.78
CA PHE A 78 8.92 2.29 -10.59
C PHE A 78 10.44 2.28 -10.72
N TYR A 79 11.09 1.13 -10.52
CA TYR A 79 12.54 0.97 -10.68
C TYR A 79 12.94 0.40 -12.03
N GLU A 80 12.15 -0.52 -12.59
CA GLU A 80 12.43 -1.16 -13.88
C GLU A 80 12.13 -0.24 -15.07
N TYR A 81 11.08 0.56 -14.94
CA TYR A 81 10.50 1.36 -16.01
C TYR A 81 10.33 2.84 -15.60
N PRO A 82 11.35 3.50 -15.00
CA PRO A 82 11.22 4.86 -14.47
C PRO A 82 10.85 5.89 -15.55
N GLN A 83 11.22 5.65 -16.81
CA GLN A 83 10.90 6.52 -17.96
C GLN A 83 9.40 6.60 -18.28
N TYR A 84 8.61 5.61 -17.85
CA TYR A 84 7.16 5.59 -18.04
C TYR A 84 6.42 6.20 -16.84
N CYS A 85 7.14 6.57 -15.78
CA CYS A 85 6.58 7.20 -14.58
C CYS A 85 6.78 8.71 -14.62
N ASN A 86 5.78 9.45 -14.16
CA ASN A 86 5.95 10.87 -13.89
C ASN A 86 7.07 11.06 -12.82
N PRO A 87 8.07 11.95 -13.04
CA PRO A 87 9.19 12.12 -12.13
C PRO A 87 8.79 12.48 -10.69
N ILE A 88 7.73 13.27 -10.51
CA ILE A 88 7.22 13.68 -9.19
C ILE A 88 6.70 12.46 -8.44
N TRP A 89 5.92 11.61 -9.11
CA TRP A 89 5.41 10.37 -8.54
C TRP A 89 6.51 9.38 -8.22
N LEU A 90 7.52 9.28 -9.08
CA LEU A 90 8.69 8.44 -8.84
C LEU A 90 9.47 8.90 -7.59
N GLN A 91 9.62 10.21 -7.40
CA GLN A 91 10.25 10.77 -6.20
C GLN A 91 9.38 10.51 -4.96
N LEU A 92 8.06 10.69 -5.05
CA LEU A 92 7.12 10.41 -3.97
C LEU A 92 7.21 8.95 -3.53
N PHE A 93 7.22 8.02 -4.48
CA PHE A 93 7.37 6.60 -4.23
C PHE A 93 8.71 6.29 -3.51
N LYS A 94 9.83 6.79 -4.04
CA LYS A 94 11.15 6.54 -3.45
C LYS A 94 11.31 7.16 -2.05
N ARG A 95 10.68 8.31 -1.80
CA ARG A 95 10.85 9.08 -0.55
C ARG A 95 9.81 8.76 0.53
N ILE A 96 8.64 8.23 0.16
CA ILE A 96 7.55 7.93 1.10
C ILE A 96 7.23 6.45 1.11
N ALA A 97 6.87 5.87 -0.04
CA ALA A 97 6.42 4.47 -0.12
C ALA A 97 7.49 3.49 0.34
N VAL A 98 8.72 3.61 -0.16
CA VAL A 98 9.81 2.68 0.17
C VAL A 98 10.25 2.81 1.64
N PRO A 99 10.42 4.01 2.21
CA PRO A 99 10.66 4.16 3.65
C PRO A 99 9.51 3.64 4.52
N ALA A 100 8.25 3.81 4.11
CA ALA A 100 7.11 3.21 4.81
C ALA A 100 7.17 1.67 4.74
N ALA A 101 7.49 1.10 3.58
CA ALA A 101 7.66 -0.35 3.40
C ALA A 101 8.76 -0.93 4.29
N ARG A 102 9.86 -0.20 4.46
CA ARG A 102 10.93 -0.58 5.40
C ARG A 102 10.47 -0.61 6.85
N ARG A 103 9.42 0.13 7.23
CA ARG A 103 8.84 0.15 8.58
C ARG A 103 7.71 -0.84 8.78
N SER A 104 7.03 -1.25 7.71
CA SER A 104 6.00 -2.29 7.75
C SER A 104 6.50 -3.58 8.40
N ALA A 105 5.61 -4.37 9.00
CA ALA A 105 6.00 -5.68 9.54
C ALA A 105 6.42 -6.61 8.39
N TYR A 106 5.59 -6.65 7.34
CA TYR A 106 5.82 -7.45 6.13
C TYR A 106 5.44 -6.67 4.88
N ILE A 107 6.03 -7.10 3.76
CA ILE A 107 5.66 -6.66 2.42
C ILE A 107 5.14 -7.89 1.68
N ILE A 108 3.96 -7.80 1.09
CA ILE A 108 3.40 -8.86 0.27
C ILE A 108 3.68 -8.56 -1.19
N THR A 109 4.04 -9.60 -1.93
CA THR A 109 4.20 -9.57 -3.38
C THR A 109 3.40 -10.70 -4.02
N PRO A 110 2.88 -10.55 -5.26
CA PRO A 110 2.02 -11.56 -5.87
C PRO A 110 2.80 -12.79 -6.39
N THR A 111 4.13 -12.69 -6.54
CA THR A 111 4.98 -13.74 -7.08
C THR A 111 6.37 -13.72 -6.43
N GLU A 112 7.06 -14.87 -6.44
CA GLU A 112 8.48 -14.94 -6.05
C GLU A 112 9.38 -14.05 -6.92
N TYR A 113 9.03 -13.90 -8.21
CA TYR A 113 9.73 -12.95 -9.07
C TYR A 113 9.62 -11.52 -8.54
N ALA A 114 8.40 -11.05 -8.27
CA ALA A 114 8.17 -9.71 -7.72
C ALA A 114 8.92 -9.51 -6.39
N LYS A 115 8.92 -10.51 -5.50
CA LYS A 115 9.74 -10.51 -4.26
C LYS A 115 11.21 -10.23 -4.54
N GLN A 116 11.83 -10.98 -5.46
CA GLN A 116 13.24 -10.82 -5.79
C GLN A 116 13.54 -9.45 -6.41
N ARG A 117 12.65 -8.95 -7.29
CA ARG A 117 12.80 -7.61 -7.89
C ARG A 117 12.70 -6.51 -6.85
N VAL A 118 11.71 -6.57 -5.96
CA VAL A 118 11.56 -5.61 -4.87
C VAL A 118 12.80 -5.61 -3.98
N HIS A 119 13.31 -6.78 -3.58
CA HIS A 119 14.56 -6.88 -2.82
C HIS A 119 15.74 -6.25 -3.57
N LEU A 120 15.94 -6.60 -4.84
CA LEU A 120 17.04 -6.13 -5.67
C LEU A 120 17.15 -4.60 -5.69
N PHE A 121 16.02 -3.91 -5.90
CA PHE A 121 15.98 -2.45 -6.05
C PHE A 121 15.86 -1.68 -4.73
N THR A 122 15.12 -2.21 -3.76
CA THR A 122 14.87 -1.49 -2.49
C THR A 122 15.83 -1.87 -1.38
N LYS A 123 16.56 -2.99 -1.53
CA LYS A 123 17.42 -3.60 -0.51
C LYS A 123 16.68 -3.98 0.79
N ILE A 124 15.35 -4.13 0.72
CA ILE A 124 14.57 -4.62 1.85
C ILE A 124 14.83 -6.13 2.01
N PRO A 125 15.12 -6.64 3.22
CA PRO A 125 15.49 -8.04 3.41
C PRO A 125 14.41 -9.03 2.93
N LEU A 126 14.84 -10.17 2.38
CA LEU A 126 13.92 -11.16 1.79
C LEU A 126 12.99 -11.79 2.82
N GLU A 127 13.42 -11.92 4.07
CA GLU A 127 12.61 -12.43 5.19
C GLU A 127 11.41 -11.52 5.51
N LYS A 128 11.48 -10.25 5.11
CA LYS A 128 10.41 -9.27 5.28
C LYS A 128 9.43 -9.27 4.10
N ILE A 129 9.81 -9.84 2.97
CA ILE A 129 9.02 -9.86 1.74
C ILE A 129 8.43 -11.27 1.56
N VAL A 130 7.11 -11.38 1.66
CA VAL A 130 6.38 -12.63 1.55
C VAL A 130 5.69 -12.67 0.18
N ALA A 131 5.93 -13.72 -0.60
CA ALA A 131 5.18 -13.95 -1.82
C ALA A 131 3.86 -14.66 -1.46
N ILE A 132 2.73 -14.04 -1.80
CA ILE A 132 1.40 -14.63 -1.65
C ILE A 132 0.73 -14.58 -3.02
N HIS A 133 0.55 -15.75 -3.63
CA HIS A 133 -0.06 -15.86 -4.95
C HIS A 133 -1.53 -15.44 -4.92
N GLN A 134 -1.94 -14.68 -5.93
CA GLN A 134 -3.33 -14.27 -6.08
C GLN A 134 -4.20 -15.50 -6.34
N GLY A 135 -5.36 -15.55 -5.69
CA GLY A 135 -6.35 -16.58 -5.94
C GLY A 135 -7.00 -16.42 -7.32
N PRO A 136 -7.42 -17.52 -7.96
CA PRO A 136 -8.17 -17.44 -9.21
C PRO A 136 -9.49 -16.70 -8.99
N LYS A 137 -9.91 -15.91 -9.99
CA LYS A 137 -11.26 -15.34 -9.99
C LYS A 137 -12.26 -16.49 -9.98
N THR A 138 -13.20 -16.48 -9.04
CA THR A 138 -14.31 -17.45 -9.04
C THR A 138 -15.06 -17.33 -10.36
N ILE A 139 -14.96 -18.36 -11.19
CA ILE A 139 -15.73 -18.46 -12.42
C ILE A 139 -17.12 -18.93 -11.99
N GLN A 140 -18.11 -18.02 -12.01
CA GLN A 140 -19.50 -18.46 -11.92
C GLN A 140 -19.80 -19.28 -13.19
N PRO A 141 -20.39 -20.48 -13.08
CA PRO A 141 -20.84 -21.20 -14.26
C PRO A 141 -21.83 -20.32 -15.02
N ALA A 142 -21.64 -20.27 -16.34
CA ALA A 142 -22.49 -19.52 -17.27
C ALA A 142 -23.93 -20.03 -17.28
#